data_AF-A0A3D9RYJ5-F1
#
_entry.id   AF-A0A3D9RYJ5-F1
#
_cell.length_a   1.000
_cell.length_b   1.000
_cell.length_c   1.000
_cell.angle_alpha   90.00
_cell.angle_beta   90.00
_cell.angle_gamma   90.00
#
_symmetry.space_group_name_H-M   'P 1'
#
loop_
_entity.id
_entity.type
_entity.pdbx_description
1 polymer ?
#
loop_
_entity_poly.entity_id
_entity_poly.type
_entity_poly.pdbx_seq_one_letter_code
_entity_poly.pdbx_strand_id
1 'polypeptide(L)'
;MFTILLYPVNVIRIFVYHYILINRTKVWGCGNVDDSMVVLFLCTGNSCRSQMAEGFAKYYNTLYNQNFEIYSAGIEAHGLNPRAVQVMEEAGVSIASQTSDTISLSLIAKADLIITLCGHADDNCPTLPPRVQKIHWGFDDPAKAKGSEEEIMLQFRVVRDLIDVKMKWFIQQLSKMGKGDLEKLLA
;
A
#
# COMPACT_ATOMS: atom_id res chain seq x y z
N MET A 1 60.92 -39.93 -15.28
CA MET A 1 60.98 -40.03 -13.81
C MET A 1 59.95 -39.06 -13.26
N PHE A 2 58.71 -39.53 -13.11
CA PHE A 2 57.57 -38.75 -12.61
C PHE A 2 57.57 -38.83 -11.09
N THR A 3 57.83 -37.71 -10.42
CA THR A 3 57.64 -37.61 -8.96
C THR A 3 56.35 -36.85 -8.71
N ILE A 4 55.28 -37.61 -8.47
CA ILE A 4 54.00 -37.11 -7.98
C ILE A 4 54.15 -36.91 -6.46
N LEU A 5 54.22 -35.65 -6.02
CA LEU A 5 54.07 -35.32 -4.60
C LEU A 5 52.57 -35.24 -4.28
N LEU A 6 52.09 -36.25 -3.57
CA LEU A 6 50.78 -36.29 -2.94
C LEU A 6 50.75 -35.28 -1.79
N TYR A 7 49.94 -34.23 -1.91
CA TYR A 7 49.53 -33.38 -0.79
C TYR A 7 48.04 -33.58 -0.49
N PRO A 8 47.64 -33.58 0.78
CA PRO A 8 46.34 -34.09 1.23
C PRO A 8 45.17 -33.19 0.80
N VAL A 9 44.13 -33.86 0.30
CA VAL A 9 42.76 -33.37 0.10
C VAL A 9 42.19 -32.85 1.43
N ASN A 10 42.33 -31.56 1.74
CA ASN A 10 41.53 -30.87 2.76
C ASN A 10 41.67 -29.33 2.80
N VAL A 11 41.81 -28.64 1.65
CA VAL A 11 41.82 -27.16 1.62
C VAL A 11 40.78 -26.54 0.66
N ILE A 12 39.91 -27.34 0.06
CA ILE A 12 38.81 -26.86 -0.79
C ILE A 12 37.48 -26.90 0.00
N ARG A 13 37.49 -26.33 1.21
CA ARG A 13 36.25 -26.10 1.97
C ARG A 13 36.25 -24.82 2.80
N ILE A 14 37.10 -23.85 2.44
CA ILE A 14 37.12 -22.49 3.02
C ILE A 14 37.27 -21.42 1.92
N PHE A 15 36.76 -21.67 0.71
CA PHE A 15 36.73 -20.65 -0.36
C PHE A 15 35.35 -20.44 -1.00
N VAL A 16 34.30 -21.10 -0.50
CA VAL A 16 32.91 -20.75 -0.86
C VAL A 16 32.29 -19.77 0.15
N TYR A 17 32.84 -19.66 1.37
CA TYR A 17 32.33 -18.70 2.37
C TYR A 17 32.87 -17.27 2.23
N HIS A 18 33.97 -17.05 1.49
CA HIS A 18 34.52 -15.70 1.32
C HIS A 18 34.00 -14.94 0.09
N TYR A 19 33.29 -15.62 -0.83
CA TYR A 19 32.62 -14.95 -1.95
C TYR A 19 31.20 -14.49 -1.61
N ILE A 20 30.61 -14.97 -0.49
CA ILE A 20 29.31 -14.54 0.03
C ILE A 20 29.48 -13.49 1.15
N LEU A 21 30.54 -12.67 1.09
CA LEU A 21 30.70 -11.52 1.99
C LEU A 21 31.25 -10.26 1.30
N ILE A 22 31.38 -10.24 -0.03
CA ILE A 22 31.94 -9.09 -0.78
C ILE A 22 30.86 -8.28 -1.54
N ASN A 23 29.58 -8.62 -1.41
CA ASN A 23 28.45 -7.74 -1.81
C ASN A 23 27.55 -7.35 -0.63
N ARG A 24 28.14 -7.26 0.57
CA ARG A 24 27.49 -6.74 1.79
C ARG A 24 27.92 -5.32 2.16
N THR A 25 28.30 -4.52 1.15
CA THR A 25 28.51 -3.06 1.29
C THR A 25 27.38 -2.25 0.65
N LYS A 26 26.13 -2.69 0.83
CA LYS A 26 25.13 -1.77 1.35
C LYS A 26 24.95 -2.14 2.81
N VAL A 27 25.78 -1.54 3.65
CA VAL A 27 25.44 -1.33 5.04
C VAL A 27 24.04 -0.75 4.99
N TRP A 28 23.07 -1.50 5.50
CA TRP A 28 21.76 -0.96 5.78
C TRP A 28 22.05 0.22 6.69
N GLY A 29 22.00 1.42 6.12
CA GLY A 29 21.86 2.60 6.94
C GLY A 29 20.69 2.29 7.85
N CYS A 30 20.88 2.45 9.15
CA CYS A 30 19.78 2.88 9.99
C CYS A 30 19.23 4.14 9.31
N GLY A 31 18.30 3.95 8.36
CA GLY A 31 17.46 5.04 7.89
C GLY A 31 16.80 5.53 9.15
N ASN A 32 16.89 6.84 9.40
CA ASN A 32 16.14 7.46 10.48
C ASN A 32 14.71 6.93 10.39
N VAL A 33 14.14 6.53 11.53
CA VAL A 33 12.78 5.98 11.67
C VAL A 33 11.70 7.05 11.34
N ASP A 34 12.08 8.10 10.60
CA ASP A 34 11.37 9.37 10.39
C ASP A 34 11.21 9.71 8.89
N ASP A 35 11.52 8.81 7.96
CA ASP A 35 11.47 9.11 6.52
C ASP A 35 10.53 8.23 5.67
N SER A 36 9.76 7.34 6.29
CA SER A 36 8.63 6.66 5.61
C SER A 36 7.61 7.70 5.16
N MET A 37 7.08 7.56 3.95
CA MET A 37 5.99 8.41 3.47
C MET A 37 4.66 7.83 3.95
N VAL A 38 3.83 8.67 4.55
CA VAL A 38 2.52 8.29 5.08
C VAL A 38 1.43 8.60 4.04
N VAL A 39 0.73 7.57 3.59
CA VAL A 39 -0.40 7.66 2.66
C VAL A 39 -1.70 7.30 3.37
N LEU A 40 -2.68 8.20 3.31
CA LEU A 40 -3.98 8.05 3.94
C LEU A 40 -5.11 8.01 2.90
N PHE A 41 -5.85 6.91 2.85
CA PHE A 41 -7.02 6.76 2.01
C PHE A 41 -8.31 7.14 2.76
N LEU A 42 -9.06 8.09 2.23
CA LEU A 42 -10.30 8.58 2.83
C LEU A 42 -11.53 8.21 2.00
N CYS A 43 -12.57 7.72 2.66
CA CYS A 43 -13.91 7.66 2.10
C CYS A 43 -14.97 8.10 3.13
N THR A 44 -16.25 7.97 2.81
CA THR A 44 -17.31 8.40 3.76
C THR A 44 -17.35 7.53 5.02
N GLY A 45 -17.40 6.20 4.89
CA GLY A 45 -17.72 5.30 6.02
C GLY A 45 -16.61 4.34 6.46
N ASN A 46 -15.41 4.45 5.88
CA ASN A 46 -14.29 3.51 6.01
C ASN A 46 -14.65 2.02 5.87
N SER A 47 -15.64 1.70 5.04
CA SER A 47 -16.24 0.36 5.03
C SER A 47 -15.92 -0.46 3.77
N CYS A 48 -15.79 0.20 2.61
CA CYS A 48 -15.63 -0.45 1.30
C CYS A 48 -14.38 0.06 0.56
N ARG A 49 -14.49 1.20 -0.13
CA ARG A 49 -13.46 1.73 -1.05
C ARG A 49 -12.10 1.93 -0.37
N SER A 50 -12.05 2.61 0.77
CA SER A 50 -10.78 2.89 1.44
C SER A 50 -10.13 1.65 2.06
N GLN A 51 -10.93 0.66 2.48
CA GLN A 51 -10.43 -0.65 2.94
C GLN A 51 -9.81 -1.44 1.79
N MET A 52 -10.50 -1.49 0.64
CA MET A 52 -9.95 -2.14 -0.56
C MET A 52 -8.67 -1.44 -1.05
N ALA A 53 -8.66 -0.11 -1.05
CA ALA A 53 -7.48 0.68 -1.43
C ALA A 53 -6.30 0.43 -0.49
N GLU A 54 -6.52 0.45 0.83
CA GLU A 54 -5.49 0.10 1.82
C GLU A 54 -4.95 -1.32 1.61
N GLY A 55 -5.83 -2.30 1.40
CA GLY A 55 -5.44 -3.69 1.15
C GLY A 55 -4.51 -3.83 -0.06
N PHE A 56 -4.92 -3.32 -1.23
CA PHE A 56 -4.08 -3.38 -2.43
C PHE A 56 -2.81 -2.54 -2.30
N ALA A 57 -2.89 -1.35 -1.71
CA ALA A 57 -1.72 -0.51 -1.53
C ALA A 57 -0.68 -1.20 -0.63
N LYS A 58 -1.08 -1.84 0.49
CA LYS A 58 -0.19 -2.63 1.35
C LYS A 58 0.40 -3.85 0.62
N TYR A 59 -0.42 -4.53 -0.18
CA TYR A 59 0.03 -5.65 -1.01
C TYR A 59 1.13 -5.22 -1.99
N TYR A 60 0.90 -4.16 -2.77
CA TYR A 60 1.89 -3.67 -3.74
C TYR A 60 3.10 -3.01 -3.09
N ASN A 61 2.91 -2.32 -1.96
CA ASN A 61 4.01 -1.77 -1.16
C ASN A 61 4.98 -2.89 -0.75
N THR A 62 4.44 -4.02 -0.28
CA THR A 62 5.24 -5.22 0.03
C THR A 62 5.85 -5.84 -1.21
N LEU A 63 5.06 -6.04 -2.27
CA LEU A 63 5.51 -6.68 -3.52
C LEU A 63 6.66 -5.93 -4.18
N TYR A 64 6.63 -4.59 -4.14
CA TYR A 64 7.65 -3.72 -4.73
C TYR A 64 8.73 -3.29 -3.72
N ASN A 65 8.77 -3.90 -2.53
CA ASN A 65 9.75 -3.63 -1.47
C ASN A 65 9.88 -2.12 -1.16
N GLN A 66 8.73 -1.48 -1.01
CA GLN A 66 8.60 -0.07 -0.64
C GLN A 66 8.38 0.06 0.87
N ASN A 67 8.65 1.24 1.42
CA ASN A 67 8.56 1.54 2.85
C ASN A 67 7.53 2.64 3.15
N PHE A 68 6.36 2.56 2.52
CA PHE A 68 5.26 3.48 2.78
C PHE A 68 4.45 3.02 3.99
N GLU A 69 4.01 3.98 4.80
CA GLU A 69 3.03 3.77 5.86
C GLU A 69 1.64 4.04 5.30
N ILE A 70 0.80 3.00 5.30
CA ILE A 70 -0.48 3.03 4.61
C ILE A 70 -1.61 2.88 5.61
N TYR A 71 -2.53 3.83 5.59
CA TYR A 71 -3.70 3.89 6.44
C TYR A 71 -4.95 4.19 5.63
N SER A 72 -6.10 3.82 6.18
CA SER A 72 -7.40 4.30 5.73
C SER A 72 -8.21 4.87 6.89
N ALA A 73 -9.12 5.79 6.57
CA ALA A 73 -10.09 6.31 7.52
C ALA A 73 -11.37 6.75 6.81
N GLY A 74 -12.39 7.07 7.59
CA GLY A 74 -13.67 7.57 7.12
C GLY A 74 -14.06 8.88 7.78
N ILE A 75 -14.93 9.67 7.15
CA ILE A 75 -15.64 10.76 7.85
C ILE A 75 -16.44 10.18 9.03
N GLU A 76 -16.99 8.99 8.81
CA GLU A 76 -17.62 8.13 9.80
C GLU A 76 -17.00 6.73 9.71
N ALA A 77 -17.16 5.92 10.77
CA ALA A 77 -16.72 4.53 10.81
C ALA A 77 -17.91 3.61 11.08
N HIS A 78 -18.21 2.73 10.12
CA HIS A 78 -19.35 1.81 10.18
C HIS A 78 -18.94 0.33 10.23
N GLY A 79 -17.64 0.05 10.39
CA GLY A 79 -17.11 -1.30 10.32
C GLY A 79 -16.80 -1.74 8.88
N LEU A 80 -15.99 -2.78 8.75
CA LEU A 80 -15.65 -3.36 7.45
C LEU A 80 -16.90 -4.00 6.83
N ASN A 81 -17.12 -3.74 5.55
CA ASN A 81 -18.20 -4.39 4.82
C ASN A 81 -17.83 -5.86 4.54
N PRO A 82 -18.64 -6.85 4.94
CA PRO A 82 -18.36 -8.26 4.68
C PRO A 82 -18.19 -8.58 3.19
N ARG A 83 -18.93 -7.90 2.30
CA ARG A 83 -18.80 -8.07 0.85
C ARG A 83 -17.45 -7.55 0.34
N ALA A 84 -16.93 -6.46 0.92
CA ALA A 84 -15.61 -5.95 0.59
C ALA A 84 -14.51 -6.95 1.01
N VAL A 85 -14.64 -7.54 2.20
CA VAL A 85 -13.72 -8.59 2.67
C VAL A 85 -13.74 -9.78 1.69
N GLN A 86 -14.94 -10.25 1.34
CA GLN A 86 -15.11 -11.38 0.42
C GLN A 86 -14.49 -11.14 -0.95
N VAL A 87 -14.77 -10.00 -1.61
CA VAL A 87 -14.20 -9.75 -2.95
C VAL A 87 -12.69 -9.53 -2.92
N MET A 88 -12.14 -9.02 -1.81
CA MET A 88 -10.70 -8.88 -1.64
C MET A 88 -10.03 -10.25 -1.46
N GLU A 89 -10.65 -11.16 -0.70
CA GLU A 89 -10.20 -12.55 -0.58
C GLU A 89 -10.21 -13.30 -1.92
N GLU A 90 -11.24 -13.08 -2.76
CA GLU A 90 -11.27 -13.61 -4.14
C GLU A 90 -10.06 -13.17 -4.98
N ALA A 91 -9.52 -11.97 -4.72
CA ALA A 91 -8.34 -11.43 -5.38
C ALA A 91 -7.01 -11.82 -4.69
N GLY A 92 -7.06 -12.62 -3.62
CA GLY A 92 -5.89 -13.08 -2.88
C GLY A 92 -5.29 -12.06 -1.91
N VAL A 93 -6.02 -10.99 -1.57
CA VAL A 93 -5.58 -9.96 -0.61
C VAL A 93 -6.55 -9.93 0.57
N SER A 94 -6.11 -10.33 1.76
CA SER A 94 -6.97 -10.28 2.95
C SER A 94 -6.97 -8.88 3.57
N ILE A 95 -8.17 -8.36 3.82
CA ILE A 95 -8.39 -7.11 4.57
C ILE A 95 -9.07 -7.36 5.93
N ALA A 96 -9.29 -8.63 6.31
CA ALA A 96 -10.09 -9.00 7.48
C ALA A 96 -9.50 -8.50 8.83
N SER A 97 -8.20 -8.24 8.87
CA SER A 97 -7.51 -7.72 10.06
C SER A 97 -7.43 -6.18 10.10
N GLN A 98 -7.93 -5.48 9.08
CA GLN A 98 -7.97 -4.02 9.06
C GLN A 98 -9.08 -3.51 10.00
N THR A 99 -8.91 -2.29 10.48
CA THR A 99 -9.89 -1.60 11.33
C THR A 99 -10.62 -0.54 10.52
N SER A 100 -11.88 -0.27 10.90
CA SER A 100 -12.64 0.85 10.36
C SER A 100 -12.58 2.00 11.35
N ASP A 101 -11.78 3.00 11.04
CA ASP A 101 -11.46 4.12 11.92
C ASP A 101 -12.00 5.44 11.37
N THR A 102 -12.43 6.31 12.28
CA THR A 102 -12.83 7.67 11.94
C THR A 102 -11.59 8.55 11.75
N ILE A 103 -11.66 9.47 10.80
CA ILE A 103 -10.61 10.43 10.53
C ILE A 103 -10.34 11.29 11.78
N SER A 104 -9.07 11.47 12.11
CA SER A 104 -8.62 12.27 13.24
C SER A 104 -7.56 13.26 12.80
N LEU A 105 -7.49 14.41 13.49
CA LEU A 105 -6.48 15.43 13.22
C LEU A 105 -5.05 14.90 13.38
N SER A 106 -4.84 13.95 14.30
CA SER A 106 -3.53 13.32 14.51
C SER A 106 -3.13 12.44 13.32
N LEU A 107 -4.08 11.75 12.68
CA LEU A 107 -3.83 10.95 11.48
C LEU A 107 -3.55 11.85 10.27
N ILE A 108 -4.31 12.93 10.11
CA ILE A 108 -4.08 13.94 9.06
C ILE A 108 -2.71 14.60 9.23
N ALA A 109 -2.33 14.98 10.45
CA ALA A 109 -1.07 15.66 10.72
C ALA A 109 0.17 14.79 10.39
N LYS A 110 0.00 13.46 10.41
CA LYS A 110 1.05 12.50 10.02
C LYS A 110 1.12 12.26 8.53
N ALA A 111 0.02 12.42 7.81
CA ALA A 111 -0.06 12.11 6.38
C ALA A 111 0.85 13.04 5.56
N ASP A 112 1.64 12.47 4.65
CA ASP A 112 2.26 13.22 3.56
C ASP A 112 1.27 13.42 2.40
N LEU A 113 0.42 12.41 2.18
CA LEU A 113 -0.52 12.34 1.08
C LEU A 113 -1.85 11.78 1.53
N ILE A 114 -2.92 12.50 1.19
CA ILE A 114 -4.30 12.09 1.41
C ILE A 114 -4.97 11.83 0.06
N ILE A 115 -5.62 10.69 -0.06
CA ILE A 115 -6.34 10.28 -1.28
C ILE A 115 -7.82 10.11 -0.94
N THR A 116 -8.67 10.99 -1.45
CA THR A 116 -10.12 10.91 -1.27
C THR A 116 -10.74 10.03 -2.36
N LEU A 117 -11.53 9.03 -1.96
CA LEU A 117 -12.06 7.99 -2.86
C LEU A 117 -13.54 8.20 -3.25
N CYS A 118 -14.17 9.23 -2.72
CA CYS A 118 -15.54 9.61 -3.06
C CYS A 118 -15.71 11.14 -2.97
N GLY A 119 -16.59 11.70 -3.80
CA GLY A 119 -16.82 13.15 -3.82
C GLY A 119 -17.25 13.69 -2.45
N HIS A 120 -18.08 12.95 -1.71
CA HIS A 120 -18.47 13.36 -0.35
C HIS A 120 -17.27 13.48 0.61
N ALA A 121 -16.31 12.56 0.56
CA ALA A 121 -15.10 12.69 1.38
C ALA A 121 -14.18 13.82 0.88
N ASP A 122 -14.26 14.15 -0.41
CA ASP A 122 -13.52 15.26 -0.99
C ASP A 122 -14.05 16.61 -0.51
N ASP A 123 -15.37 16.78 -0.53
CA ASP A 123 -16.10 17.99 -0.13
C ASP A 123 -16.03 18.23 1.38
N ASN A 124 -16.05 17.15 2.18
CA ASN A 124 -16.04 17.21 3.64
C ASN A 124 -14.65 16.97 4.24
N CYS A 125 -13.60 16.98 3.41
CA CYS A 125 -12.24 16.87 3.90
C CYS A 125 -11.91 18.14 4.72
N PRO A 126 -11.48 17.99 6.00
CA PRO A 126 -11.12 19.15 6.82
C PRO A 126 -9.91 19.89 6.23
N THR A 127 -9.72 21.14 6.66
CA THR A 127 -8.57 21.95 6.27
C THR A 127 -7.26 21.20 6.57
N LEU A 128 -6.44 21.01 5.54
CA LEU A 128 -5.21 20.26 5.63
C LEU A 128 -4.02 21.18 5.96
N PRO A 129 -3.03 20.71 6.73
CA PRO A 129 -1.77 21.42 6.88
C PRO A 129 -1.09 21.64 5.52
N PRO A 130 -0.35 22.75 5.29
CA PRO A 130 0.26 23.07 3.99
C PRO A 130 1.23 22.00 3.43
N ARG A 131 1.79 21.17 4.31
CA ARG A 131 2.68 20.05 3.94
C ARG A 131 1.94 18.88 3.31
N VAL A 132 0.65 18.71 3.61
CA VAL A 132 -0.12 17.53 3.23
C VAL A 132 -0.67 17.73 1.84
N GLN A 133 -0.33 16.83 0.93
CA GLN A 133 -0.90 16.83 -0.41
C GLN A 133 -2.22 16.06 -0.45
N LYS A 134 -3.15 16.49 -1.30
CA LYS A 134 -4.46 15.88 -1.43
C LYS A 134 -4.76 15.56 -2.90
N ILE A 135 -5.14 14.32 -3.18
CA ILE A 135 -5.58 13.86 -4.51
C ILE A 135 -7.01 13.30 -4.38
N HIS A 136 -7.83 13.55 -5.40
CA HIS A 136 -9.15 12.94 -5.50
C HIS A 136 -9.19 11.87 -6.59
N TRP A 137 -9.59 10.65 -6.22
CA TRP A 137 -9.92 9.57 -7.16
C TRP A 137 -11.32 9.04 -6.87
N GLY A 138 -12.31 9.54 -7.61
CA GLY A 138 -13.69 9.11 -7.45
C GLY A 138 -13.93 7.67 -7.88
N PHE A 139 -14.45 6.86 -6.96
CA PHE A 139 -15.00 5.53 -7.26
C PHE A 139 -16.47 5.45 -6.82
N ASP A 140 -17.26 4.76 -7.62
CA ASP A 140 -18.65 4.46 -7.29
C ASP A 140 -18.74 3.70 -5.96
N ASP A 141 -19.84 3.92 -5.25
CA ASP A 141 -20.08 3.27 -3.96
C ASP A 141 -20.76 1.91 -4.19
N PRO A 142 -20.03 0.78 -4.06
CA PRO A 142 -20.63 -0.52 -4.32
C PRO A 142 -21.72 -0.86 -3.30
N ALA A 143 -21.72 -0.24 -2.11
CA ALA A 143 -22.76 -0.44 -1.10
C ALA A 143 -24.12 0.19 -1.50
N LYS A 144 -24.14 1.08 -2.50
CA LYS A 144 -25.38 1.66 -3.04
C LYS A 144 -25.95 0.87 -4.21
N ALA A 145 -25.25 -0.18 -4.68
CA ALA A 145 -25.77 -1.06 -5.71
C ALA A 145 -27.09 -1.69 -5.26
N LYS A 146 -28.02 -1.84 -6.21
CA LYS A 146 -29.34 -2.45 -6.01
C LYS A 146 -29.52 -3.58 -7.01
N GLY A 147 -30.26 -4.61 -6.64
CA GLY A 147 -30.49 -5.77 -7.48
C GLY A 147 -30.42 -7.07 -6.70
N SER A 148 -30.17 -8.18 -7.39
CA SER A 148 -29.84 -9.46 -6.76
C SER A 148 -28.49 -9.39 -6.04
N GLU A 149 -28.23 -10.36 -5.16
CA GLU A 149 -26.93 -10.45 -4.48
C GLU A 149 -25.78 -10.61 -5.49
N GLU A 150 -26.00 -11.34 -6.59
CA GLU A 150 -25.03 -11.49 -7.66
C GLU A 150 -24.73 -10.16 -8.36
N GLU A 151 -25.76 -9.35 -8.64
CA GLU A 151 -25.59 -8.03 -9.25
C GLU A 151 -24.84 -7.08 -8.32
N ILE A 152 -25.15 -7.10 -7.01
CA ILE A 152 -24.45 -6.31 -6.00
C ILE A 152 -22.98 -6.75 -5.92
N MET A 153 -22.73 -8.06 -5.80
CA MET A 153 -21.37 -8.60 -5.73
C MET A 153 -20.56 -8.31 -7.00
N LEU A 154 -21.20 -8.31 -8.17
CA LEU A 154 -20.56 -7.88 -9.41
C LEU A 154 -20.08 -6.42 -9.32
N GLN A 155 -20.89 -5.51 -8.78
CA GLN A 155 -20.48 -4.12 -8.56
C GLN A 155 -19.30 -4.00 -7.59
N PHE A 156 -19.30 -4.79 -6.51
CA PHE A 156 -18.14 -4.85 -5.60
C PHE A 156 -16.87 -5.30 -6.33
N ARG A 157 -16.95 -6.32 -7.20
CA ARG A 157 -15.80 -6.79 -8.00
C ARG A 157 -15.32 -5.74 -9.01
N VAL A 158 -16.23 -5.07 -9.71
CA VAL A 158 -15.88 -4.00 -10.66
C VAL A 158 -15.13 -2.88 -9.94
N VAL A 159 -15.65 -2.40 -8.81
CA VAL A 159 -14.99 -1.34 -8.03
C VAL A 159 -13.65 -1.83 -7.47
N ARG A 160 -13.58 -3.06 -6.96
CA ARG A 160 -12.33 -3.70 -6.50
C ARG A 160 -11.27 -3.68 -7.61
N ASP A 161 -11.61 -4.12 -8.81
CA ASP A 161 -10.66 -4.26 -9.92
C ASP A 161 -10.17 -2.90 -10.42
N LEU A 162 -11.05 -1.89 -10.43
CA LEU A 162 -10.66 -0.51 -10.72
C LEU A 162 -9.68 0.05 -9.68
N ILE A 163 -9.93 -0.22 -8.39
CA ILE A 163 -9.03 0.17 -7.29
C ILE A 163 -7.70 -0.57 -7.42
N ASP A 164 -7.70 -1.87 -7.69
CA ASP A 164 -6.50 -2.70 -7.85
C ASP A 164 -5.56 -2.10 -8.91
N VAL A 165 -6.08 -1.87 -10.13
CA VAL A 165 -5.31 -1.29 -11.23
C VAL A 165 -4.75 0.08 -10.83
N LYS A 166 -5.55 0.91 -10.16
CA LYS A 166 -5.12 2.25 -9.72
C LYS A 166 -4.03 2.17 -8.65
N MET A 167 -4.17 1.30 -7.64
CA MET A 167 -3.20 1.13 -6.56
C MET A 167 -1.89 0.57 -7.08
N LYS A 168 -1.94 -0.42 -7.98
CA LYS A 168 -0.75 -0.97 -8.63
C LYS A 168 0.04 0.12 -9.34
N TRP A 169 -0.64 0.88 -10.21
CA TRP A 169 -0.01 1.98 -10.93
C TRP A 169 0.57 3.02 -9.96
N PHE A 170 -0.21 3.38 -8.93
CA PHE A 170 0.16 4.41 -7.97
C PHE A 170 1.43 4.04 -7.18
N ILE A 171 1.49 2.85 -6.58
CA ILE A 171 2.67 2.42 -5.83
C ILE A 171 3.89 2.31 -6.74
N GLN A 172 3.72 1.88 -8.00
CA GLN A 172 4.81 1.86 -8.99
C GLN A 172 5.31 3.25 -9.39
N GLN A 173 4.45 4.27 -9.38
CA GLN A 173 4.88 5.65 -9.63
C GLN A 173 5.58 6.21 -8.40
N LEU A 174 5.01 6.02 -7.21
CA LEU A 174 5.63 6.44 -5.96
C LEU A 174 7.03 5.84 -5.78
N SER A 175 7.25 4.57 -6.14
CA SER A 175 8.57 3.93 -6.02
C SER A 175 9.64 4.57 -6.90
N LYS A 176 9.25 5.31 -7.95
CA LYS A 176 10.16 6.01 -8.86
C LYS A 176 10.35 7.48 -8.46
N MET A 177 9.56 7.99 -7.53
CA MET A 177 9.48 9.40 -7.17
C MET A 177 10.03 9.62 -5.75
N GLY A 178 10.74 10.72 -5.52
CA GLY A 178 11.05 11.17 -4.16
C GLY A 178 9.88 11.96 -3.56
N LYS A 179 9.86 12.20 -2.24
CA LYS A 179 8.82 13.01 -1.55
C LYS A 179 8.59 14.39 -2.19
N GLY A 180 9.60 14.98 -2.85
CA GLY A 180 9.50 16.28 -3.52
C GLY A 180 8.79 16.28 -4.88
N ASP A 181 8.48 15.11 -5.45
CA ASP A 181 7.93 14.97 -6.81
C ASP A 181 6.42 14.66 -6.83
N LEU A 182 5.76 14.68 -5.67
CA LEU A 182 4.34 14.29 -5.53
C LEU A 182 3.38 15.16 -6.35
N GLU A 183 3.75 16.41 -6.68
CA GLU A 183 2.96 17.27 -7.57
C GLU A 183 2.79 16.67 -8.98
N LYS A 184 3.69 15.77 -9.41
CA LYS A 184 3.57 15.07 -10.71
C LYS A 184 2.48 14.00 -10.72
N LEU A 185 2.00 13.55 -9.56
CA LEU A 185 0.83 12.66 -9.45
C LEU A 185 -0.51 13.41 -9.56
N LEU A 186 -0.46 14.75 -9.45
CA LEU A 186 -1.61 15.64 -9.50
C LEU A 186 -1.86 16.24 -10.90
N ALA A 187 -0.89 16.16 -11.81
CA ALA A 187 -0.96 16.63 -13.20
C ALA A 187 -1.47 15.55 -14.17
#